data_AF-E1RD50-F1
#
_entry.id   AF-E1RD50-F1
#
_cell.length_a   1.000
_cell.length_b   1.000
_cell.length_c   1.000
_cell.angle_alpha   90.00
_cell.angle_beta   90.00
_cell.angle_gamma   90.00
#
_symmetry.space_group_name_H-M   'P 1'
#
loop_
_entity.id
_entity.type
_entity.pdbx_description
1 polymer ?
#
loop_
_entity_poly.entity_id
_entity_poly.type
_entity_poly.pdbx_seq_one_letter_code
_entity_poly.pdbx_strand_id
1 'polypeptide(L)'
;MDGLRHTGHNITAPFSICYSPENGYCASKGESLNMKLEIVPDDGFREPVDVKIRIRVPDPAVGIFTIYNQVHDLGVHSYPYTPMCFTQALDPDNPPEGYEFIKKAYAAAKKMKIDAVDVHVDVTASGGGFVREEKPVYRVNF
;
A
#
# COMPACT_ATOMS: atom_id res chain seq x y z
N MET A 1 -48.11 -15.71 1.98
CA MET A 1 -47.27 -16.91 1.84
C MET A 1 -45.86 -16.43 1.58
N ASP A 2 -45.02 -16.79 2.52
CA ASP A 2 -43.81 -16.11 2.96
C ASP A 2 -42.65 -16.20 1.97
N GLY A 3 -42.11 -15.04 1.62
CA GLY A 3 -40.82 -14.90 0.96
C GLY A 3 -39.72 -14.69 1.99
N LEU A 4 -39.34 -15.74 2.72
CA LEU A 4 -38.11 -15.77 3.52
C LEU A 4 -36.92 -16.02 2.60
N ARG A 5 -36.47 -14.96 1.91
CA ARG A 5 -35.11 -14.92 1.37
C ARG A 5 -34.16 -14.60 2.52
N HIS A 6 -33.56 -15.65 3.08
CA HIS A 6 -32.32 -15.54 3.84
C HIS A 6 -31.26 -14.91 2.92
N THR A 7 -31.12 -13.58 2.97
CA THR A 7 -29.94 -12.91 2.42
C THR A 7 -28.80 -13.19 3.38
N GLY A 8 -27.88 -14.06 2.94
CA GLY A 8 -26.71 -14.44 3.71
C GLY A 8 -26.00 -13.20 4.24
N HIS A 9 -25.86 -13.12 5.56
CA HIS A 9 -24.86 -12.27 6.17
C HIS A 9 -23.51 -12.78 5.67
N ASN A 10 -22.96 -12.12 4.65
CA ASN A 10 -21.52 -12.18 4.41
C ASN A 10 -20.90 -11.74 5.73
N ILE A 11 -20.19 -12.65 6.40
CA ILE A 11 -19.43 -12.30 7.59
C ILE A 11 -18.37 -11.30 7.11
N THR A 12 -18.64 -10.00 7.26
CA THR A 12 -17.64 -8.96 7.11
C THR A 12 -16.61 -9.20 8.21
N ALA A 13 -15.32 -9.31 7.85
CA ALA A 13 -14.29 -9.48 8.86
C ALA A 13 -14.30 -8.26 9.81
N PRO A 14 -13.87 -8.43 11.07
CA PRO A 14 -14.24 -7.57 12.19
C PRO A 14 -13.55 -6.20 12.18
N PHE A 15 -12.82 -5.88 11.13
CA PHE A 15 -12.31 -4.56 10.83
C PHE A 15 -12.07 -4.42 9.32
N SER A 16 -12.01 -3.17 8.90
CA SER A 16 -11.62 -2.72 7.56
C SER A 16 -10.38 -1.84 7.63
N ILE A 17 -9.68 -1.67 6.51
CA ILE A 17 -8.58 -0.73 6.37
C ILE A 17 -9.02 0.34 5.38
N CYS A 18 -8.96 1.60 5.78
CA CYS A 18 -9.04 2.73 4.86
C CYS A 18 -7.64 3.28 4.64
N TYR A 19 -7.36 3.73 3.42
CA TYR A 19 -6.09 4.37 3.10
C TYR A 19 -6.31 5.56 2.16
N SER A 20 -5.39 6.51 2.22
CA SER A 20 -5.32 7.63 1.28
C SER A 20 -3.84 7.93 0.97
N PRO A 21 -3.48 8.32 -0.26
CA PRO A 21 -4.35 8.44 -1.42
C PRO A 21 -4.88 7.08 -1.90
N GLU A 22 -6.04 7.10 -2.57
CA GLU A 22 -6.64 5.90 -3.15
C GLU A 22 -5.84 5.41 -4.37
N ASN A 23 -6.18 4.22 -4.87
CA ASN A 23 -5.56 3.62 -6.04
C ASN A 23 -5.56 4.57 -7.26
N GLY A 24 -4.46 4.59 -8.03
CA GLY A 24 -4.33 5.43 -9.22
C GLY A 24 -3.84 6.85 -8.96
N TYR A 25 -3.44 7.19 -7.72
CA TYR A 25 -2.81 8.47 -7.44
C TYR A 25 -1.49 8.62 -8.20
N CYS A 26 -1.32 9.81 -8.80
CA CYS A 26 -0.16 10.16 -9.59
C CYS A 26 0.70 11.16 -8.82
N ALA A 27 1.92 10.75 -8.45
CA ALA A 27 2.92 11.62 -7.83
C ALA A 27 3.74 12.33 -8.91
N SER A 28 4.08 13.59 -8.67
CA SER A 28 5.05 14.33 -9.49
C SER A 28 6.49 13.93 -9.15
N LYS A 29 7.42 14.17 -10.07
CA LYS A 29 8.86 13.99 -9.81
C LYS A 29 9.30 14.79 -8.58
N GLY A 30 10.00 14.13 -7.66
CA GLY A 30 10.51 14.74 -6.43
C GLY A 30 9.49 14.78 -5.28
N GLU A 31 8.26 14.32 -5.52
CA GLU A 31 7.29 14.13 -4.44
C GLU A 31 7.58 12.85 -3.65
N SER A 32 7.07 12.80 -2.43
CA SER A 32 7.06 11.60 -1.61
C SER A 32 5.69 10.95 -1.66
N LEU A 33 5.66 9.61 -1.64
CA LEU A 33 4.44 8.87 -1.37
C LEU A 33 4.04 9.14 0.08
N ASN A 34 2.95 9.87 0.28
CA ASN A 34 2.38 10.12 1.60
C ASN A 34 1.10 9.30 1.74
N MET A 35 1.14 8.27 2.57
CA MET A 35 0.00 7.41 2.83
C MET A 35 -0.51 7.60 4.26
N LYS A 36 -1.81 7.82 4.40
CA LYS A 36 -2.52 7.74 5.68
C LYS A 36 -3.34 6.45 5.71
N LEU A 37 -3.21 5.67 6.78
CA LEU A 37 -3.92 4.41 6.98
C LEU A 37 -4.76 4.47 8.25
N GLU A 38 -5.96 3.90 8.19
CA GLU A 38 -6.91 3.89 9.30
C GLU A 38 -7.50 2.48 9.45
N ILE A 39 -7.44 1.95 10.67
CA ILE A 39 -8.17 0.72 11.03
C ILE A 39 -9.56 1.14 11.46
N VAL A 40 -10.57 0.64 10.75
CA VAL A 40 -11.99 0.87 11.05
C VAL A 40 -12.55 -0.41 11.66
N PRO A 41 -12.66 -0.51 13.00
CA PRO A 41 -13.20 -1.71 13.63
C PRO A 41 -14.70 -1.84 13.36
N ASP A 42 -15.17 -3.05 13.07
CA ASP A 42 -16.58 -3.39 13.10
C ASP A 42 -17.03 -3.62 14.56
N ASP A 43 -18.33 -3.46 14.81
CA ASP A 43 -18.94 -3.42 16.14
C ASP A 43 -18.31 -4.38 17.17
N GLY A 44 -17.66 -3.79 18.19
CA GLY A 44 -17.10 -4.51 19.33
C GLY A 44 -15.68 -5.03 19.19
N PHE A 45 -15.05 -4.94 18.01
CA PHE A 45 -13.66 -5.37 17.81
C PHE A 45 -12.67 -4.47 18.56
N ARG A 46 -11.79 -5.08 19.37
CA ARG A 46 -10.80 -4.38 20.21
C ARG A 46 -9.42 -5.07 20.28
N GLU A 47 -9.24 -6.15 19.54
CA GLU A 47 -7.99 -6.92 19.56
C GLU A 47 -6.83 -6.12 18.94
N PRO A 48 -5.58 -6.29 19.40
CA PRO A 48 -4.44 -5.67 18.75
C PRO A 48 -4.32 -6.06 17.27
N VAL A 49 -3.89 -5.12 16.44
CA VAL A 49 -3.72 -5.29 14.99
C VAL A 49 -2.28 -4.95 14.60
N ASP A 50 -1.58 -5.91 14.02
CA ASP A 50 -0.26 -5.76 13.41
C ASP A 50 -0.42 -5.22 11.98
N VAL A 51 0.30 -4.15 11.63
CA VAL A 51 0.20 -3.51 10.31
C VAL A 51 1.55 -3.45 9.61
N LYS A 52 1.58 -3.94 8.37
CA LYS A 52 2.78 -3.97 7.52
C LYS A 52 2.47 -3.40 6.14
N ILE A 53 3.45 -2.69 5.58
CA ILE A 53 3.40 -2.15 4.23
C ILE A 53 4.56 -2.71 3.43
N ARG A 54 4.27 -3.32 2.28
CA ARG A 54 5.28 -3.72 1.32
C ARG A 54 5.25 -2.78 0.12
N ILE A 55 6.36 -2.12 -0.17
CA ILE A 55 6.54 -1.31 -1.37
C ILE A 55 7.28 -2.14 -2.41
N ARG A 56 6.70 -2.24 -3.60
CA ARG A 56 7.27 -2.92 -4.76
C ARG A 56 7.28 -2.00 -5.96
N VAL A 57 8.37 -1.98 -6.69
CA VAL A 57 8.44 -1.28 -7.98
C VAL A 57 8.81 -2.30 -9.04
N PRO A 58 7.96 -2.52 -10.06
CA PRO A 58 8.31 -3.32 -11.22
C PRO A 58 9.28 -2.57 -12.15
N ASP A 59 10.02 -3.34 -12.95
CA ASP A 59 10.82 -2.82 -14.05
C ASP A 59 9.88 -2.18 -15.09
N PRO A 60 10.03 -0.89 -15.43
CA PRO A 60 9.12 -0.21 -16.35
C PRO A 60 9.25 -0.69 -17.81
N ALA A 61 10.38 -1.32 -18.18
CA ALA A 61 10.62 -1.82 -19.53
C ALA A 61 10.07 -3.24 -19.73
N VAL A 62 10.20 -4.11 -18.72
CA VAL A 62 9.80 -5.53 -18.81
C VAL A 62 8.47 -5.82 -18.10
N GLY A 63 8.12 -5.06 -17.06
CA GLY A 63 6.87 -5.18 -16.31
C GLY A 63 6.74 -6.41 -15.40
N ILE A 64 7.57 -7.45 -15.58
CA ILE A 64 7.48 -8.71 -14.84
C ILE A 64 8.53 -8.87 -13.73
N PHE A 65 9.62 -8.09 -13.79
CA PHE A 65 10.68 -8.13 -12.77
C PHE A 65 10.43 -7.06 -11.72
N THR A 66 10.56 -7.41 -10.45
CA THR A 66 10.54 -6.42 -9.35
C THR A 66 11.96 -5.93 -9.12
N ILE A 67 12.18 -4.64 -9.29
CA ILE A 67 13.49 -3.99 -9.12
C ILE A 67 13.71 -3.51 -7.69
N TYR A 68 12.65 -3.33 -6.92
CA TYR A 68 12.71 -2.94 -5.51
C TYR A 68 11.54 -3.57 -4.76
N ASN A 69 11.84 -4.11 -3.59
CA ASN A 69 10.88 -4.80 -2.73
C ASN A 69 11.31 -4.63 -1.28
N GLN A 70 10.60 -3.81 -0.53
CA GLN A 70 10.87 -3.57 0.89
C GLN A 70 9.60 -3.72 1.70
N VAL A 71 9.74 -4.27 2.90
CA VAL A 71 8.67 -4.34 3.90
C VAL A 71 8.98 -3.35 5.00
N HIS A 72 8.00 -2.51 5.32
CA HIS A 72 7.98 -1.60 6.44
C HIS A 72 6.99 -2.14 7.46
N ASP A 73 7.47 -2.36 8.67
CA ASP A 73 6.63 -2.73 9.80
C ASP A 73 6.15 -1.44 10.49
N LEU A 74 4.84 -1.21 10.51
CA LEU A 74 4.25 -0.07 11.22
C LEU A 74 3.97 -0.41 12.69
N GLY A 75 4.11 -1.68 13.06
CA GLY A 75 3.96 -2.19 14.41
C GLY A 75 2.55 -2.65 14.75
N VAL A 76 2.38 -2.94 16.04
CA VAL A 76 1.11 -3.41 16.62
C VAL A 76 0.35 -2.23 17.22
N HIS A 77 -0.90 -2.07 16.79
CA HIS A 77 -1.80 -1.01 17.22
C HIS A 77 -2.94 -1.59 18.05
N SER A 78 -3.22 -0.97 19.20
CA SER A 78 -4.30 -1.37 20.11
C SER A 78 -5.46 -0.38 20.06
N TYR A 79 -6.65 -0.82 20.49
CA TYR A 79 -7.81 0.05 20.62
C TYR A 79 -7.58 1.14 21.70
N PRO A 80 -7.96 2.42 21.46
CA PRO A 80 -8.54 2.96 20.23
C PRO A 80 -7.49 3.12 19.13
N TYR A 81 -7.79 2.66 17.92
CA TYR A 81 -6.85 2.72 16.80
C TYR A 81 -6.68 4.17 16.32
N THR A 82 -5.44 4.64 16.30
CA THR A 82 -5.07 5.96 15.78
C THR A 82 -4.67 5.86 14.31
N PRO A 83 -4.98 6.86 13.47
CA PRO A 83 -4.47 6.90 12.10
C PRO A 83 -2.95 6.83 12.05
N MET A 84 -2.42 6.09 11.08
CA MET A 84 -1.00 5.91 10.83
C MET A 84 -0.60 6.69 9.59
N CYS A 85 0.56 7.35 9.64
CA CYS A 85 1.12 8.03 8.48
C CYS A 85 2.41 7.33 8.05
N PHE A 86 2.51 7.01 6.77
CA PHE A 86 3.69 6.47 6.13
C PHE A 86 4.14 7.43 5.03
N THR A 87 5.41 7.82 5.05
CA THR A 87 5.99 8.66 4.01
C THR A 87 7.21 7.97 3.45
N GLN A 88 7.28 7.88 2.13
CA GLN A 88 8.40 7.31 1.40
C GLN A 88 8.83 8.26 0.30
N ALA A 89 10.10 8.69 0.34
CA ALA A 89 10.69 9.46 -0.74
C ALA A 89 10.76 8.58 -1.99
N LEU A 90 10.28 9.13 -3.10
CA LEU A 90 10.32 8.50 -4.43
C LEU A 90 11.32 9.21 -5.35
N ASP A 91 12.19 10.06 -4.80
CA ASP A 91 13.22 10.79 -5.54
C ASP A 91 14.25 9.80 -6.09
N PRO A 92 14.28 9.57 -7.42
CA PRO A 92 15.21 8.62 -8.02
C PRO A 92 16.65 9.14 -8.02
N ASP A 93 16.85 10.45 -7.85
CA ASP A 93 18.16 11.08 -7.81
C ASP A 93 18.78 10.96 -6.40
N ASN A 94 17.95 10.88 -5.35
CA ASN A 94 18.34 10.72 -3.94
C ASN A 94 17.64 9.53 -3.24
N PRO A 95 17.93 8.28 -3.66
CA PRO A 95 17.30 7.09 -3.11
C PRO A 95 17.71 6.80 -1.65
N PRO A 96 16.80 6.30 -0.79
CA PRO A 96 17.15 5.67 0.49
C PRO A 96 18.06 4.43 0.31
N GLU A 97 18.60 3.91 1.41
CA GLU A 97 19.33 2.64 1.39
C GLU A 97 18.44 1.49 0.85
N GLY A 98 18.97 0.70 -0.10
CA GLY A 98 18.24 -0.36 -0.79
C GLY A 98 17.48 0.08 -2.05
N TYR A 99 17.37 1.39 -2.33
CA TYR A 99 16.73 1.94 -3.53
C TYR A 99 17.70 2.11 -4.74
N GLU A 100 18.94 1.64 -4.66
CA GLU A 100 19.93 1.75 -5.75
C GLU A 100 19.45 1.07 -7.04
N PHE A 101 18.61 0.04 -6.90
CA PHE A 101 17.99 -0.65 -8.02
C PHE A 101 16.89 0.19 -8.70
N ILE A 102 16.15 1.03 -7.95
CA ILE A 102 15.21 2.00 -8.53
C ILE A 102 15.93 2.99 -9.42
N LYS A 103 17.07 3.52 -8.97
CA LYS A 103 17.86 4.48 -9.74
C LYS A 103 18.26 3.92 -11.11
N LYS A 104 18.62 2.63 -11.17
CA LYS A 104 18.93 1.95 -12.44
C LYS A 104 17.71 1.86 -13.35
N ALA A 105 16.54 1.55 -12.81
CA ALA A 105 15.32 1.48 -13.59
C ALA A 105 14.82 2.84 -14.06
N TYR A 106 14.95 3.89 -13.24
CA TYR A 106 14.69 5.26 -13.68
C TYR A 106 15.63 5.66 -14.83
N ALA A 107 16.93 5.36 -14.73
CA ALA A 107 17.87 5.61 -15.81
C ALA A 107 17.50 4.84 -17.10
N ALA A 108 17.05 3.58 -16.96
CA ALA A 108 16.56 2.78 -18.08
C ALA A 108 15.26 3.36 -18.68
N ALA A 109 14.29 3.75 -17.85
CA ALA A 109 13.04 4.39 -18.25
C ALA A 109 13.32 5.65 -19.08
N LYS A 110 14.21 6.53 -18.59
CA LYS A 110 14.64 7.73 -19.30
C LYS A 110 15.27 7.42 -20.66
N LYS A 111 16.14 6.40 -20.74
CA LYS A 111 16.76 5.96 -22.01
C LYS A 111 15.71 5.46 -23.00
N MET A 112 14.64 4.84 -22.51
CA MET A 112 13.55 4.29 -23.31
C MET A 112 12.41 5.30 -23.56
N LYS A 113 12.54 6.55 -23.09
CA LYS A 113 11.50 7.58 -23.17
C LYS A 113 10.19 7.16 -22.49
N ILE A 114 10.29 6.36 -21.42
CA ILE A 114 9.17 6.07 -20.53
C ILE A 114 9.01 7.25 -19.59
N ASP A 115 7.78 7.75 -19.45
CA ASP A 115 7.43 8.96 -18.73
C ASP A 115 7.04 8.73 -17.26
N ALA A 116 6.87 7.47 -16.84
CA ALA A 116 6.46 7.13 -15.49
C ALA A 116 6.92 5.74 -15.03
N VAL A 117 6.88 5.51 -13.72
CA VAL A 117 6.97 4.18 -13.08
C VAL A 117 5.76 3.94 -12.19
N ASP A 118 5.31 2.69 -12.15
CA ASP A 118 4.29 2.27 -11.19
C ASP A 118 4.97 1.83 -9.88
N VAL A 119 4.36 2.14 -8.75
CA VAL A 119 4.76 1.78 -7.39
C VAL A 119 3.60 1.03 -6.77
N HIS A 120 3.79 -0.26 -6.57
CA HIS A 120 2.80 -1.17 -6.00
C HIS A 120 2.98 -1.19 -4.49
N VAL A 121 1.89 -1.02 -3.75
CA VAL A 121 1.90 -1.04 -2.30
C VAL A 121 0.96 -2.11 -1.82
N ASP A 122 1.47 -3.09 -1.08
CA ASP A 122 0.66 -4.09 -0.39
C ASP A 122 0.55 -3.70 1.08
N VAL A 123 -0.64 -3.35 1.54
CA VAL A 123 -0.94 -3.13 2.95
C VAL A 123 -1.51 -4.41 3.52
N THR A 124 -0.94 -4.91 4.61
CA THR A 124 -1.45 -6.05 5.36
C THR A 124 -1.73 -5.62 6.79
N ALA A 125 -2.95 -5.84 7.27
CA ALA A 125 -3.27 -5.70 8.69
C ALA A 125 -3.83 -7.02 9.22
N SER A 126 -3.39 -7.45 10.39
CA SER A 126 -3.80 -8.73 10.99
C SER A 126 -4.07 -8.60 12.48
N GLY A 127 -5.20 -9.15 12.95
CA GLY A 127 -5.63 -9.04 14.34
C GLY A 127 -6.89 -9.86 14.63
N GLY A 128 -7.01 -10.38 15.85
CA GLY A 128 -8.18 -11.17 16.29
C GLY A 128 -8.46 -12.42 15.43
N GLY A 129 -7.44 -12.99 14.79
CA GLY A 129 -7.57 -14.15 13.89
C GLY A 129 -7.94 -13.80 12.44
N PHE A 130 -8.04 -12.52 12.09
CA PHE A 130 -8.37 -12.05 10.74
C PHE A 130 -7.20 -11.33 10.09
N VAL A 131 -7.15 -11.39 8.75
CA VAL A 131 -6.17 -10.69 7.92
C VAL A 131 -6.92 -9.88 6.87
N ARG A 132 -6.50 -8.63 6.69
CA ARG A 132 -6.96 -7.71 5.64
C ARG A 132 -5.79 -7.30 4.78
N GLU A 133 -6.01 -7.29 3.47
CA GLU A 133 -5.02 -6.88 2.48
C GLU A 133 -5.61 -5.82 1.54
N GLU A 134 -4.87 -4.76 1.30
CA GLU A 134 -5.16 -3.75 0.27
C GLU A 134 -3.95 -3.62 -0.67
N LYS A 135 -4.19 -3.45 -1.98
CA LYS A 135 -3.12 -3.45 -2.99
C LYS A 135 -3.17 -2.22 -3.92
N PRO A 136 -3.08 -0.99 -3.39
CA PRO A 136 -3.02 0.20 -4.24
C PRO A 136 -1.78 0.25 -5.12
N VAL A 137 -1.94 0.83 -6.30
CA VAL A 137 -0.90 1.15 -7.26
C VAL A 137 -0.85 2.65 -7.45
N TYR A 138 0.36 3.21 -7.32
CA TYR A 138 0.65 4.63 -7.49
C TYR A 138 1.53 4.82 -8.71
N ARG A 139 1.29 5.87 -9.48
CA ARG A 139 2.12 6.19 -10.65
C ARG A 139 3.00 7.39 -10.35
N VAL A 140 4.28 7.32 -10.64
CA VAL A 140 5.24 8.40 -10.44
C VAL A 140 5.71 8.89 -11.79
N ASN A 141 5.38 10.13 -12.14
CA ASN A 141 5.76 10.73 -13.41
C ASN A 141 7.15 11.39 -13.31
N PHE A 142 7.95 11.32 -14.38
CA PHE A 142 9.32 11.85 -14.45
C PHE A 142 9.46 13.19 -15.16
#